data_AF-A0A935KVC1-F1
#
_entry.id   AF-A0A935KVC1-F1
#
_cell.length_a   1.000
_cell.length_b   1.000
_cell.length_c   1.000
_cell.angle_alpha   90.00
_cell.angle_beta   90.00
_cell.angle_gamma   90.00
#
_symmetry.space_group_name_H-M   'P 1'
#
loop_
_entity.id
_entity.type
_entity.pdbx_description
1 polymer ?
#
loop_
_entity_poly.entity_id
_entity_poly.type
_entity_poly.pdbx_seq_one_letter_code
_entity_poly.pdbx_strand_id
1 'polypeptide(L)'
;MKHNDSLAFTELSKGALDEHKHEYLNVYQKGALIGLCLDIIIRSESGGQQGWQDVINQLVKKYGKDRSFKDEELFGEIESLTSPKVRSILILMWRVPKGYLIKSIFQ
;
A
#
# COMPACT_ATOMS: atom_id res chain seq x y z
N MET A 1 15.11 18.86 -0.74
CA MET A 1 15.29 17.64 0.09
C MET A 1 15.71 16.51 -0.83
N LYS A 2 16.77 15.76 -0.48
CA LYS A 2 17.20 14.58 -1.23
C LYS A 2 16.78 13.35 -0.42
N HIS A 3 15.85 12.57 -0.94
CA HIS A 3 15.36 11.36 -0.30
C HIS A 3 16.26 10.17 -0.63
N ASN A 4 16.37 9.22 0.30
CA ASN A 4 17.02 7.93 0.03
C ASN A 4 16.07 6.99 -0.73
N ASP A 5 16.30 6.86 -2.03
CA ASP A 5 15.48 6.03 -2.92
C ASP A 5 15.87 4.53 -2.89
N SER A 6 16.95 4.17 -2.20
CA SER A 6 17.46 2.79 -2.10
C SER A 6 16.74 1.96 -1.05
N LEU A 7 16.08 2.59 -0.08
CA LEU A 7 15.41 1.93 1.04
C LEU A 7 14.05 1.35 0.62
N ALA A 8 13.80 0.11 1.04
CA ALA A 8 12.49 -0.53 0.91
C ALA A 8 11.45 0.21 1.78
N PHE A 9 10.20 0.25 1.32
CA PHE A 9 9.16 1.00 2.04
C PHE A 9 8.86 0.40 3.43
N THR A 10 9.00 -0.93 3.60
CA THR A 10 8.89 -1.59 4.92
C THR A 10 9.87 -1.03 5.95
N GLU A 11 11.13 -0.83 5.56
CA GLU A 11 12.20 -0.36 6.45
C GLU A 11 11.99 1.13 6.76
N LEU A 12 11.68 1.89 5.72
CA LEU A 12 11.42 3.32 5.78
C LEU A 12 10.21 3.63 6.69
N SER A 13 9.15 2.82 6.62
CA SER A 13 7.96 2.94 7.48
C SER A 13 8.22 2.54 8.93
N LYS A 14 9.03 1.50 9.18
CA LYS A 14 9.35 1.06 10.55
C LYS A 14 10.21 2.08 11.29
N GLY A 15 11.20 2.67 10.62
CA GLY A 15 12.08 3.68 11.19
C GLY A 15 11.56 5.12 11.14
N ALA A 16 10.33 5.35 10.66
CA ALA A 16 9.84 6.69 10.32
C ALA A 16 9.78 7.66 11.51
N LEU A 17 9.61 7.13 12.72
CA LEU A 17 9.44 7.91 13.95
C LEU A 17 10.73 8.05 14.77
N ASP A 18 11.82 7.40 14.36
CA ASP A 18 13.11 7.37 15.05
C ASP A 18 14.30 7.55 14.09
N GLU A 19 14.80 6.47 13.50
CA GLU A 19 16.03 6.38 12.71
C GLU A 19 15.91 7.12 11.36
N HIS A 20 14.71 7.18 10.81
CA HIS A 20 14.38 7.76 9.52
C HIS A 20 13.42 8.95 9.62
N LYS A 21 13.46 9.72 10.74
CA LYS A 21 12.64 10.94 10.91
C LYS A 21 12.71 11.91 9.73
N HIS A 22 13.88 12.05 9.10
CA HIS A 22 14.06 12.92 7.92
C HIS A 22 13.36 12.41 6.66
N GLU A 23 13.02 11.12 6.62
CA GLU A 23 12.26 10.46 5.55
C GLU A 23 10.75 10.37 5.86
N TYR A 24 10.28 10.92 6.98
CA TYR A 24 8.86 10.90 7.33
C TYR A 24 7.98 11.44 6.20
N LEU A 25 8.38 12.55 5.57
CA LEU A 25 7.67 13.09 4.41
C LEU A 25 7.67 12.12 3.20
N ASN A 26 8.75 11.36 3.01
CA ASN A 26 8.87 10.33 1.97
C ASN A 26 7.90 9.16 2.24
N VAL A 27 7.69 8.78 3.50
CA VAL A 27 6.66 7.78 3.88
C VAL A 27 5.29 8.24 3.43
N TYR A 28 4.91 9.50 3.72
CA TYR A 28 3.61 10.04 3.34
C TYR A 28 3.43 10.12 1.83
N GLN A 29 4.46 10.59 1.11
CA GLN A 29 4.40 10.70 -0.35
C GLN A 29 4.33 9.32 -1.02
N LYS A 30 5.17 8.37 -0.60
CA LYS A 30 5.13 6.99 -1.11
C LYS A 30 3.81 6.31 -0.74
N GLY A 31 3.33 6.48 0.48
CA GLY A 31 2.05 5.94 0.94
C GLY A 31 0.85 6.48 0.13
N ALA A 32 0.82 7.78 -0.16
CA ALA A 32 -0.22 8.38 -1.00
C ALA A 32 -0.19 7.83 -2.44
N LEU A 33 1.00 7.66 -3.02
CA LEU A 33 1.16 7.07 -4.35
C LEU A 33 0.71 5.60 -4.37
N ILE A 34 1.07 4.83 -3.33
CA ILE A 34 0.62 3.45 -3.17
C ILE A 34 -0.90 3.39 -3.09
N GLY A 35 -1.53 4.22 -2.26
CA GLY A 35 -2.99 4.31 -2.15
C GLY A 35 -3.67 4.65 -3.48
N LEU A 36 -3.12 5.59 -4.25
CA LEU A 36 -3.62 5.94 -5.57
C LEU A 36 -3.53 4.76 -6.56
N CYS A 37 -2.38 4.08 -6.62
CA CYS A 37 -2.22 2.93 -7.51
C CYS A 37 -3.20 1.81 -7.16
N LEU A 38 -3.38 1.52 -5.87
CA LEU A 38 -4.36 0.52 -5.41
C LEU A 38 -5.78 0.89 -5.85
N ASP A 39 -6.17 2.15 -5.69
CA ASP A 39 -7.50 2.60 -6.11
C ASP A 39 -7.72 2.39 -7.61
N ILE A 40 -6.75 2.76 -8.46
CA ILE A 40 -6.82 2.54 -9.91
C ILE A 40 -6.96 1.06 -10.25
N ILE A 41 -6.13 0.20 -9.65
CA ILE A 41 -6.12 -1.23 -9.96
C ILE A 41 -7.42 -1.90 -9.49
N ILE A 42 -7.86 -1.62 -8.27
CA ILE A 42 -9.09 -2.19 -7.71
C ILE A 42 -10.30 -1.78 -8.56
N ARG A 43 -10.35 -0.51 -9.00
CA ARG A 43 -11.38 -0.05 -9.94
C ARG A 43 -11.30 -0.76 -11.28
N SER A 44 -10.10 -0.92 -11.84
CA SER A 44 -9.94 -1.64 -13.11
C SER A 44 -10.40 -3.09 -13.02
N GLU A 45 -10.05 -3.80 -11.96
CA GLU A 45 -10.38 -5.23 -11.78
C GLU A 45 -11.87 -5.44 -11.46
N SER A 46 -12.51 -4.47 -10.83
CA SER A 46 -13.94 -4.52 -10.47
C SER A 46 -14.88 -3.90 -11.51
N GLY A 47 -14.36 -3.44 -12.66
CA GLY A 47 -15.17 -2.70 -13.63
C GLY A 47 -15.74 -1.39 -13.06
N GLY A 48 -15.04 -0.76 -12.12
CA GLY A 48 -15.41 0.49 -11.46
C GLY A 48 -16.36 0.34 -10.27
N GLN A 49 -16.79 -0.87 -9.92
CA GLN A 49 -17.76 -1.12 -8.84
C GLN A 49 -17.18 -0.96 -7.44
N GLN A 50 -15.86 -1.10 -7.29
CA GLN A 50 -15.16 -1.01 -6.01
C GLN A 50 -13.90 -0.15 -6.16
N GLY A 51 -13.65 0.72 -5.19
CA GLY A 51 -12.39 1.45 -5.03
C GLY A 51 -11.65 1.09 -3.75
N TRP A 52 -10.50 1.72 -3.54
CA TRP A 52 -9.69 1.53 -2.34
C TRP A 52 -10.44 1.93 -1.06
N GLN A 53 -11.22 3.02 -1.11
CA GLN A 53 -12.03 3.46 0.04
C GLN A 53 -13.07 2.41 0.46
N ASP A 54 -13.66 1.69 -0.49
CA ASP A 54 -14.62 0.63 -0.19
C ASP A 54 -13.96 -0.54 0.54
N VAL A 55 -12.74 -0.89 0.14
CA VAL A 55 -11.93 -1.91 0.81
C VAL A 55 -11.59 -1.48 2.24
N ILE A 56 -11.14 -0.23 2.44
CA ILE A 56 -10.90 0.32 3.78
C ILE A 56 -12.16 0.26 4.64
N ASN A 57 -13.31 0.66 4.10
CA ASN A 57 -14.58 0.61 4.83
C ASN A 57 -14.97 -0.82 5.22
N GLN A 58 -14.71 -1.81 4.36
CA GLN A 58 -14.95 -3.23 4.66
C GLN A 58 -14.01 -3.74 5.77
N LEU A 59 -12.73 -3.35 5.74
CA LEU A 59 -11.78 -3.67 6.80
C LEU A 59 -12.19 -3.03 8.15
N VAL A 60 -12.58 -1.76 8.15
CA VAL A 60 -13.06 -1.06 9.34
C VAL A 60 -14.31 -1.74 9.92
N LYS A 61 -15.23 -2.19 9.06
CA LYS A 61 -16.41 -2.97 9.49
C LYS A 61 -16.03 -4.32 10.10
N LYS A 62 -15.02 -5.01 9.55
CA LYS A 62 -14.57 -6.33 10.02
C LYS A 62 -13.86 -6.27 11.36
N TYR A 63 -12.93 -5.34 11.55
CA TYR A 63 -12.10 -5.26 12.76
C TYR A 63 -12.70 -4.34 13.84
N GLY A 64 -13.52 -3.38 13.45
CA GLY A 64 -14.01 -2.32 14.33
C GLY A 64 -12.96 -1.21 14.52
N LYS A 65 -13.42 -0.04 14.95
CA LYS A 65 -12.59 1.16 15.13
C LYS A 65 -11.50 1.03 16.21
N ASP A 66 -11.66 0.09 17.14
CA ASP A 66 -10.83 -0.05 18.33
C ASP A 66 -9.80 -1.20 18.21
N ARG A 67 -9.72 -1.87 17.05
CA ARG A 67 -8.75 -2.95 16.82
C ARG A 67 -7.82 -2.60 15.67
N SER A 68 -6.52 -2.61 15.97
CA SER A 68 -5.47 -2.62 14.95
C SER A 68 -5.47 -3.94 14.19
N PHE A 69 -5.18 -3.87 12.89
CA PHE A 69 -4.89 -5.05 12.08
C PHE A 69 -3.50 -5.60 12.42
N LYS A 70 -3.31 -6.90 12.19
CA LYS A 70 -1.96 -7.49 12.20
C LYS A 70 -1.34 -7.35 10.83
N ASP A 71 -0.09 -6.91 10.78
CA ASP A 71 0.65 -6.70 9.54
C ASP A 71 0.73 -7.98 8.69
N GLU A 72 0.83 -9.15 9.32
CA GLU A 72 0.93 -10.45 8.64
C GLU A 72 -0.38 -10.86 7.95
N GLU A 73 -1.52 -10.38 8.46
CA GLU A 73 -2.86 -10.74 7.98
C GLU A 73 -3.35 -9.75 6.91
N LEU A 74 -2.91 -8.50 6.95
CA LEU A 74 -3.43 -7.39 6.13
C LEU A 74 -3.46 -7.67 4.62
N PHE A 75 -2.39 -8.25 4.07
CA PHE A 75 -2.34 -8.52 2.62
C PHE A 75 -3.29 -9.65 2.19
N GLY A 76 -3.50 -10.65 3.04
CA GLY A 76 -4.48 -11.71 2.78
C GLY A 76 -5.91 -11.18 2.89
N GLU A 77 -6.15 -10.27 3.82
CA GLU A 77 -7.43 -9.59 3.97
C GLU A 77 -7.77 -8.74 2.73
N ILE A 78 -6.84 -7.91 2.27
CA ILE A 78 -7.06 -7.12 1.06
C ILE A 78 -7.28 -8.01 -0.16
N GLU A 79 -6.51 -9.10 -0.31
CA GLU A 79 -6.73 -10.09 -1.38
C GLU A 79 -8.16 -10.64 -1.37
N SER A 80 -8.65 -11.04 -0.19
CA SER A 80 -9.98 -11.62 -0.05
C SER A 80 -11.12 -10.65 -0.42
N LEU A 81 -10.88 -9.34 -0.28
CA LEU A 81 -11.83 -8.28 -0.62
C LEU A 81 -11.67 -7.78 -2.06
N THR A 82 -10.60 -8.18 -2.74
CA THR A 82 -10.24 -7.65 -4.07
C THR A 82 -9.87 -8.78 -5.02
N SER A 83 -8.58 -9.01 -5.27
CA SER A 83 -8.08 -10.08 -6.12
C SER A 83 -6.62 -10.44 -5.82
N PRO A 84 -6.14 -11.63 -6.25
CA PRO A 84 -4.72 -11.99 -6.17
C PRO A 84 -3.78 -11.03 -6.91
N LYS A 85 -4.28 -10.33 -7.94
CA LYS A 85 -3.50 -9.33 -8.68
C LYS A 85 -3.22 -8.09 -7.84
N VAL A 86 -4.22 -7.61 -7.09
CA VAL A 86 -4.05 -6.49 -6.13
C VAL A 86 -3.01 -6.86 -5.07
N ARG A 87 -3.05 -8.08 -4.54
CA ARG A 87 -2.02 -8.58 -3.60
C ARG A 87 -0.63 -8.59 -4.21
N SER A 88 -0.49 -9.07 -5.44
CA SER A 88 0.79 -9.12 -6.13
C SER A 88 1.41 -7.73 -6.26
N ILE A 89 0.58 -6.72 -6.58
CA ILE A 89 1.03 -5.33 -6.68
C ILE A 89 1.37 -4.76 -5.29
N LEU A 90 0.58 -5.01 -4.26
CA LEU A 90 0.91 -4.64 -2.88
C LEU A 90 2.30 -5.14 -2.45
N ILE A 91 2.57 -6.42 -2.70
CA ILE A 91 3.86 -7.04 -2.37
C ILE A 91 5.00 -6.37 -3.14
N LEU A 92 4.79 -6.09 -4.43
CA LEU A 92 5.77 -5.41 -5.27
C LEU A 92 6.06 -4.00 -4.72
N MET A 93 5.02 -3.24 -4.37
CA MET A 93 5.13 -1.86 -3.89
C MET A 93 5.83 -1.75 -2.53
N TRP A 94 5.65 -2.73 -1.65
CA TRP A 94 6.25 -2.71 -0.31
C TRP A 94 7.69 -3.24 -0.27
N ARG A 95 8.06 -4.14 -1.19
CA ARG A 95 9.36 -4.84 -1.18
C ARG A 95 10.40 -4.29 -2.14
N VAL A 96 10.02 -3.58 -3.21
CA VAL A 96 10.95 -3.20 -4.27
C VAL A 96 11.28 -1.69 -4.25
N PRO A 97 12.56 -1.29 -4.41
CA PRO A 97 12.93 0.11 -4.61
C PRO A 97 12.25 0.72 -5.85
N LYS A 98 11.97 2.02 -5.79
CA LYS A 98 11.08 2.82 -6.67
C LYS A 98 11.22 2.60 -8.19
N GLY A 99 12.37 2.15 -8.68
CA GLY A 99 12.70 2.04 -10.11
C GLY A 99 11.86 1.04 -10.93
N TYR A 100 11.21 0.06 -10.30
CA TYR A 100 10.42 -0.96 -11.01
C TYR A 100 8.89 -0.72 -10.97
N LEU A 101 8.40 0.18 -10.09
CA LEU A 101 6.98 0.27 -9.72
C LEU A 101 6.02 0.75 -10.82
N ILE A 102 6.39 1.79 -11.58
CA ILE A 102 5.44 2.42 -12.53
C ILE A 102 5.33 1.61 -13.81
N LYS A 103 6.43 0.99 -14.27
CA LYS A 103 6.43 0.21 -15.51
C LYS A 103 5.55 -1.04 -15.42
N SER A 104 5.44 -1.65 -14.24
CA SER A 104 4.64 -2.87 -14.04
C SER A 104 3.13 -2.63 -13.92
N ILE A 105 2.69 -1.40 -13.66
CA ILE A 105 1.26 -1.06 -13.53
C ILE A 105 0.62 -0.82 -14.91
N PHE A 106 1.42 -0.41 -15.90
CA PHE A 106 0.96 -0.05 -17.25
C PHE A 106 1.43 -1.00 -18.37
N GLN A 107 2.01 -2.15 -18.00
CA GLN A 107 2.28 -3.27 -18.91
C GLN A 107 1.20 -4.34 -18.75
#